data_AF-A0A7W0MQ63-F1
#
_entry.id   AF-A0A7W0MQ63-F1
#
_cell.length_a   1.000
_cell.length_b   1.000
_cell.length_c   1.000
_cell.angle_alpha   90.00
_cell.angle_beta   90.00
_cell.angle_gamma   90.00
#
_symmetry.space_group_name_H-M   'P 1'
#
loop_
_entity.id
_entity.type
_entity.pdbx_description
1 polymer ?
#
loop_
_entity_poly.entity_id
_entity_poly.type
_entity_poly.pdbx_seq_one_letter_code
_entity_poly.pdbx_strand_id
1 'polypeptide(L)'
;MADTIFALATPPGRSGVAVIRISGPHALNSAEALGAGAAPERTAVLRRLRDPRDGQSLDDALVLRFEAPRSFTGEDVVELQ
;
A
#
# COMPACT_ATOMS: atom_id res chain seq x y z
N MET A 1 20.49 -7.26 0.57
CA MET A 1 19.34 -6.41 0.18
C MET A 1 18.33 -6.48 1.30
N ALA A 2 17.62 -5.39 1.60
CA ALA A 2 16.62 -5.36 2.67
C ALA A 2 15.34 -6.07 2.22
N ASP A 3 14.64 -6.70 3.16
CA ASP A 3 13.33 -7.31 2.91
C ASP A 3 12.25 -6.25 2.72
N THR A 4 11.16 -6.61 2.02
CA THR A 4 9.95 -5.78 2.01
C THR A 4 9.07 -6.14 3.19
N ILE A 5 8.74 -5.15 4.01
CA ILE A 5 7.97 -5.31 5.25
C ILE A 5 6.60 -4.64 5.12
N PHE A 6 5.62 -5.10 5.92
CA PHE A 6 4.34 -4.44 6.05
C PHE A 6 3.84 -4.47 7.49
N ALA A 7 3.02 -3.50 7.86
CA ALA A 7 2.37 -3.45 9.17
C ALA A 7 1.10 -2.59 9.14
N LEU A 8 0.22 -2.82 10.12
CA LEU A 8 -0.84 -1.88 10.47
C LEU A 8 -0.21 -0.61 11.07
N ALA A 9 -0.40 0.52 10.41
CA ALA A 9 0.15 1.83 10.77
C ALA A 9 -0.80 2.66 11.65
N THR A 10 -2.03 2.20 11.86
CA THR A 10 -3.02 2.80 12.77
C THR A 10 -3.22 1.94 14.02
N PRO A 11 -3.71 2.51 15.15
CA PRO A 11 -4.04 1.70 16.32
C PRO A 11 -5.08 0.60 16.01
N PRO A 12 -4.98 -0.58 16.64
CA PRO A 12 -5.98 -1.62 16.47
C PRO A 12 -7.30 -1.22 17.14
N GLY A 13 -8.43 -1.54 16.50
CA GLY A 13 -9.77 -1.25 17.02
C GLY A 13 -10.74 -0.85 15.93
N ARG A 14 -11.95 -0.46 16.34
CA ARG A 14 -12.96 0.09 15.43
C ARG A 14 -12.62 1.53 15.10
N SER A 15 -12.46 1.82 13.81
CA SER A 15 -12.13 3.13 13.25
C SER A 15 -12.85 3.31 11.91
N GLY A 16 -12.98 4.55 11.45
CA GLY A 16 -13.50 4.84 10.11
C GLY A 16 -12.53 4.46 8.99
N VAL A 17 -11.23 4.34 9.30
CA VAL A 17 -10.14 4.01 8.37
C VAL A 17 -9.06 3.21 9.11
N ALA A 18 -8.39 2.28 8.41
CA ALA A 18 -7.19 1.60 8.88
C ALA A 18 -6.10 1.71 7.82
N VAL A 19 -4.87 2.07 8.21
CA VAL A 19 -3.78 2.20 7.24
C VAL A 19 -2.85 1.00 7.34
N ILE A 20 -2.68 0.25 6.25
CA ILE A 20 -1.60 -0.73 6.09
C ILE A 20 -0.47 -0.06 5.30
N ARG A 21 0.75 -0.07 5.87
CA ARG A 21 1.94 0.43 5.20
C ARG A 21 2.82 -0.72 4.74
N ILE A 22 3.32 -0.64 3.51
CA ILE A 22 4.30 -1.55 2.91
C ILE A 22 5.55 -0.74 2.59
N SER A 23 6.74 -1.21 2.96
CA SER A 23 8.03 -0.55 2.71
C SER A 23 9.07 -1.54 2.20
N GLY A 24 9.86 -1.13 1.22
CA GLY A 24 11.01 -1.90 0.73
C GLY A 24 11.01 -2.09 -0.79
N PRO A 25 11.97 -2.86 -1.32
CA PRO A 25 12.23 -2.95 -2.77
C PRO A 25 11.07 -3.53 -3.60
N HIS A 26 10.08 -4.17 -2.97
CA HIS A 26 8.90 -4.70 -3.65
C HIS A 26 7.60 -4.00 -3.26
N ALA A 27 7.64 -2.90 -2.52
CA ALA A 27 6.42 -2.24 -2.02
C ALA A 27 5.45 -1.85 -3.15
N LEU A 28 5.97 -1.23 -4.23
CA LEU A 28 5.15 -0.83 -5.38
C LEU A 28 4.57 -2.05 -6.11
N ASN A 29 5.39 -3.08 -6.38
CA ASN A 29 4.94 -4.29 -7.06
C ASN A 29 3.91 -5.08 -6.23
N SER A 30 4.08 -5.14 -4.91
CA SER A 30 3.11 -5.78 -4.00
C SER A 30 1.76 -5.06 -4.06
N ALA A 31 1.75 -3.72 -4.06
CA ALA A 31 0.52 -2.95 -4.20
C ALA A 31 -0.13 -3.12 -5.58
N GLU A 32 0.66 -3.12 -6.65
CA GLU A 32 0.17 -3.38 -8.02
C GLU A 32 -0.49 -4.76 -8.14
N ALA A 33 0.12 -5.79 -7.55
CA ALA A 33 -0.45 -7.15 -7.52
C ALA A 33 -1.80 -7.20 -6.79
N LEU A 34 -2.01 -6.34 -5.78
CA LEU A 34 -3.28 -6.18 -5.09
C LEU A 34 -4.31 -5.37 -5.88
N GLY A 35 -3.99 -4.85 -7.07
CA GLY A 35 -4.91 -4.05 -7.88
C GLY A 35 -4.84 -2.54 -7.63
N ALA A 36 -3.81 -2.05 -6.91
CA ALA A 36 -3.59 -0.61 -6.76
C ALA A 36 -3.25 0.09 -8.11
N GLY A 37 -2.64 -0.67 -9.03
CA GLY A 37 -2.12 -0.15 -10.30
C GLY A 37 -1.05 0.93 -10.10
N ALA A 38 -0.68 1.60 -11.20
CA ALA A 38 0.33 2.66 -11.20
C ALA A 38 -0.24 4.00 -10.68
N ALA A 39 -0.64 4.05 -9.40
CA ALA A 39 -1.04 5.29 -8.72
C ALA A 39 0.08 6.35 -8.84
N PRO A 40 -0.16 7.60 -9.25
CA PRO A 40 0.90 8.60 -9.34
C PRO A 40 1.57 8.88 -7.97
N GLU A 41 2.85 9.25 -7.97
CA GLU A 41 3.59 9.58 -6.75
C GLU A 41 2.86 10.68 -5.95
N ARG A 42 2.69 10.47 -4.63
CA ARG A 42 2.02 11.40 -3.69
C ARG A 42 0.62 11.86 -4.12
N THR A 43 -0.08 11.06 -4.90
CA THR A 43 -1.46 11.32 -5.31
C THR A 43 -2.37 10.22 -4.79
N ALA A 44 -3.35 10.61 -3.98
CA ALA A 44 -4.36 9.68 -3.48
C ALA A 44 -5.26 9.20 -4.63
N VAL A 45 -5.38 7.89 -4.79
CA VAL A 45 -6.28 7.30 -5.78
C VAL A 45 -7.17 6.24 -5.14
N LEU A 46 -8.45 6.25 -5.48
CA LEU A 46 -9.38 5.19 -5.09
C LEU A 46 -9.19 3.97 -5.97
N ARG A 47 -8.99 2.81 -5.34
CA ARG A 47 -8.77 1.52 -6.04
C ARG A 47 -9.49 0.40 -5.32
N ARG A 48 -9.98 -0.56 -6.11
CA ARG A 48 -10.48 -1.82 -5.57
C ARG A 48 -9.32 -2.79 -5.42
N LEU A 49 -9.00 -3.13 -4.18
CA LEU A 49 -7.99 -4.14 -3.87
C LEU A 49 -8.58 -5.55 -4.02
N ARG A 50 -7.76 -6.48 -4.51
CA ARG A 50 -8.14 -7.86 -4.79
C ARG A 50 -7.07 -8.83 -4.34
N ASP A 51 -7.48 -10.03 -3.97
CA ASP A 51 -6.54 -11.13 -3.75
C ASP A 51 -5.93 -11.54 -5.10
N PRO A 52 -4.59 -11.52 -5.25
CA PRO A 52 -3.94 -11.85 -6.51
C PRO A 52 -4.09 -13.32 -6.92
N ARG A 53 -4.50 -14.20 -6.00
CA ARG A 53 -4.59 -15.66 -6.24
C ARG A 53 -5.90 -16.04 -6.92
N ASP A 54 -7.01 -15.41 -6.55
CA ASP A 54 -8.35 -15.77 -7.01
C ASP A 54 -9.18 -14.58 -7.51
N GLY A 55 -8.67 -13.36 -7.38
CA GLY A 55 -9.33 -12.12 -7.81
C GLY A 55 -10.46 -11.65 -6.91
N GLN A 56 -10.68 -12.27 -5.74
CA GLN A 56 -11.71 -11.86 -4.80
C GLN A 56 -11.48 -10.43 -4.32
N SER A 57 -12.56 -9.67 -4.19
CA SER A 57 -12.51 -8.29 -3.68
C SER A 57 -12.10 -8.30 -2.21
N LEU A 58 -11.09 -7.50 -1.87
CA LEU A 58 -10.67 -7.27 -0.49
C LEU A 58 -11.36 -6.03 0.06
N ASP A 59 -11.14 -4.87 -0.57
CA ASP A 59 -11.73 -3.59 -0.15
C ASP A 59 -11.65 -2.52 -1.25
N ASP A 60 -12.36 -1.41 -1.07
CA ASP A 60 -12.12 -0.14 -1.77
C ASP A 60 -11.21 0.75 -0.93
N ALA A 61 -9.96 0.91 -1.34
CA ALA A 61 -8.95 1.63 -0.58
C ALA A 61 -8.51 2.92 -1.25
N LEU A 62 -8.13 3.92 -0.44
CA LEU A 62 -7.28 5.00 -0.93
C LEU A 62 -5.83 4.51 -0.92
N VAL A 63 -5.18 4.58 -2.08
CA VAL A 63 -3.78 4.20 -2.25
C VAL A 63 -2.93 5.46 -2.40
N LEU A 64 -1.87 5.56 -1.60
CA LEU A 64 -0.78 6.52 -1.79
C LEU A 64 0.55 5.78 -1.98
N ARG A 65 1.32 6.20 -2.98
CA ARG A 65 2.72 5.76 -3.15
C ARG A 65 3.70 6.89 -2.86
N PHE A 66 4.83 6.52 -2.26
CA PHE A 66 5.99 7.37 -2.04
C PHE A 66 7.20 6.65 -2.62
N GLU A 67 7.86 7.26 -3.58
CA GLU A 67 9.06 6.70 -4.19
C GLU A 67 10.30 7.11 -3.38
N ALA A 68 11.27 6.20 -3.29
CA ALA A 68 12.57 6.47 -2.70
C ALA A 68 13.26 7.66 -3.41
N PRO A 69 14.05 8.48 -2.70
CA PRO A 69 14.34 8.42 -1.26
C PRO A 69 13.34 9.21 -0.41
N ARG A 70 12.22 9.65 -0.98
CA ARG A 70 11.34 10.67 -0.39
C ARG A 70 10.14 10.03 0.31
N SER A 71 10.41 9.12 1.22
CA SER A 71 9.42 8.40 2.04
C SER A 71 9.83 8.42 3.52
N PHE A 72 8.98 7.86 4.39
CA PHE A 72 9.27 7.77 5.82
C PHE A 72 10.51 6.92 6.14
N THR A 73 10.70 5.82 5.42
CA THR A 73 11.82 4.88 5.61
C THR A 73 13.02 5.18 4.70
N GLY A 74 12.84 6.06 3.70
CA GLY A 74 13.82 6.29 2.64
C GLY A 74 13.75 5.28 1.50
N GLU A 75 12.90 4.26 1.60
CA GLU A 75 12.64 3.25 0.57
C GLU A 75 11.35 3.57 -0.20
N ASP A 76 10.99 2.74 -1.18
CA ASP A 76 9.64 2.80 -1.73
C ASP A 76 8.61 2.40 -0.67
N VAL A 77 7.54 3.19 -0.55
CA VAL A 77 6.46 2.98 0.42
C VAL A 77 5.11 3.09 -0.26
N VAL A 78 4.18 2.20 0.12
CA VAL A 78 2.76 2.31 -0.22
C VAL A 78 1.93 2.30 1.06
N GLU A 79 0.91 3.14 1.09
CA GLU A 79 -0.12 3.16 2.13
C GLU A 79 -1.48 2.80 1.52
N LEU A 80 -2.16 1.85 2.15
CA LEU A 80 -3.51 1.38 1.79
C LEU A 80 -4.44 1.78 2.94
N GLN A 81 -5.44 2.62 2.69
CA GLN A 81 -6.37 3.18 3.68
C GLN A 81 -7.79 2.65 3.49
#